data_AF-A0A2T6SPK4-F1
#
_entry.id   AF-A0A2T6SPK4-F1
#
_cell.length_a   1.000
_cell.length_b   1.000
_cell.length_c   1.000
_cell.angle_alpha   90.00
_cell.angle_beta   90.00
_cell.angle_gamma   90.00
#
_symmetry.space_group_name_H-M   'P 1'
#
loop_
_entity.id
_entity.type
_entity.pdbx_description
1 polymer ?
#
loop_
_entity_poly.entity_id
_entity_poly.type
_entity_poly.pdbx_seq_one_letter_code
_entity_poly.pdbx_strand_id
1 'polypeptide(L)'
;VEEALQNVPGLQIRNATGVGAMPTIQIRGFGAGGSGHSDATLMLVNGIPVYMAPYAHIELDIFPVTFQAIDRIDVIKGGGSVQYGPNTYGGIVNIITKPIPTQWENQAAERITYWAKARNAGFAAPPDKTGDPSFIKSLGNNLLYNTYV
;
A
#
# COMPACT_ATOMS: atom_id res chain seq x y z
N VAL A 1 -2.72 0.62 -3.55
CA VAL A 1 -2.44 1.78 -2.65
C VAL A 1 -2.11 1.28 -1.25
N GLU A 2 -2.91 0.38 -0.70
CA GLU A 2 -2.65 -0.26 0.62
C GLU A 2 -1.25 -0.85 0.74
N GLU A 3 -0.81 -1.63 -0.24
CA GLU A 3 0.53 -2.26 -0.26
C GLU A 3 1.66 -1.22 -0.24
N ALA A 4 1.50 -0.11 -0.95
CA ALA A 4 2.49 0.97 -0.97
C ALA A 4 2.60 1.66 0.40
N LEU A 5 1.46 1.81 1.09
CA LEU A 5 1.40 2.38 2.43
C LEU A 5 1.98 1.45 3.50
N GLN A 6 1.85 0.12 3.34
CA GLN A 6 2.45 -0.86 4.27
C GLN A 6 3.97 -0.78 4.36
N ASN A 7 4.64 -0.21 3.35
CA ASN A 7 6.09 0.02 3.37
C ASN A 7 6.52 1.17 4.30
N VAL A 8 5.58 2.00 4.78
CA VAL A 8 5.90 3.15 5.64
C VAL A 8 6.12 2.68 7.09
N PRO A 9 7.31 2.92 7.69
CA PRO A 9 7.58 2.48 9.05
C PRO A 9 6.63 3.11 10.07
N GLY A 10 6.01 2.24 10.87
CA GLY A 10 5.04 2.61 11.89
C GLY A 10 3.63 2.87 11.34
N LEU A 11 3.39 2.68 10.04
CA LEU A 11 2.05 2.65 9.47
C LEU A 11 1.59 1.19 9.36
N GLN A 12 0.34 0.93 9.70
CA GLN A 12 -0.29 -0.38 9.63
C GLN A 12 -1.66 -0.21 9.00
N ILE A 13 -1.99 -1.05 8.03
CA ILE A 13 -3.31 -1.09 7.41
C ILE A 13 -3.96 -2.39 7.78
N ARG A 14 -5.19 -2.32 8.28
CA ARG A 14 -6.03 -3.47 8.63
C ARG A 14 -7.35 -3.33 7.91
N ASN A 15 -7.93 -4.43 7.45
CA ASN A 15 -9.29 -4.42 6.93
C ASN A 15 -10.25 -4.72 8.07
N ALA A 16 -11.24 -3.86 8.31
CA ALA A 16 -12.21 -4.03 9.39
C ALA A 16 -13.14 -5.22 9.14
N THR A 17 -13.53 -5.46 7.88
CA THR A 17 -14.55 -6.45 7.50
C THR A 17 -14.01 -7.69 6.79
N GLY A 18 -12.69 -7.78 6.57
CA GLY A 18 -12.04 -8.88 5.83
C GLY A 18 -12.31 -8.93 4.31
N VAL A 19 -13.35 -8.23 3.83
CA VAL A 19 -13.71 -8.11 2.41
C VAL A 19 -13.06 -6.90 1.71
N GLY A 20 -12.17 -6.18 2.40
CA GLY A 20 -11.45 -5.02 1.84
C GLY A 20 -12.33 -3.79 1.61
N ALA A 21 -13.56 -3.78 2.15
CA ALA A 21 -14.46 -2.64 2.00
C ALA A 21 -14.07 -1.47 2.92
N MET A 22 -13.49 -1.72 4.09
CA MET A 22 -13.22 -0.67 5.08
C MET A 22 -11.77 -0.77 5.57
N PRO A 23 -10.84 -0.04 4.95
CA PRO A 23 -9.45 0.00 5.38
C PRO A 23 -9.27 0.90 6.61
N THR A 24 -8.81 0.29 7.70
CA THR A 24 -8.37 0.96 8.91
C THR A 24 -6.88 1.31 8.80
N ILE A 25 -6.54 2.59 8.86
CA ILE A 25 -5.16 3.07 8.85
C ILE A 25 -4.74 3.44 10.28
N GLN A 26 -3.64 2.84 10.71
CA GLN A 26 -3.07 3.05 12.03
C GLN A 26 -1.65 3.59 11.90
N ILE A 27 -1.32 4.59 12.70
CA ILE A 27 0.03 5.15 12.76
C ILE A 27 0.52 5.03 14.19
N ARG A 28 1.63 4.32 14.41
CA ARG A 28 2.23 4.05 15.73
C ARG A 28 1.25 3.43 16.73
N GLY A 29 0.29 2.63 16.24
CA GLY A 29 -0.75 2.00 17.07
C GLY A 29 -1.94 2.91 17.42
N PHE A 30 -1.93 4.19 17.03
CA PHE A 30 -3.09 5.06 17.13
C PHE A 30 -4.11 4.72 16.02
N GLY A 31 -5.40 4.69 16.36
CA GLY A 31 -6.46 4.20 15.47
C GLY A 31 -6.69 2.69 15.55
N ALA A 32 -6.01 2.01 16.47
CA ALA A 32 -6.19 0.58 16.74
C ALA A 32 -7.17 0.30 17.88
N GLY A 33 -7.61 1.33 18.60
CA GLY A 33 -8.47 1.20 19.77
C GLY A 33 -9.95 1.19 19.39
N GLY A 34 -10.67 0.13 19.74
CA GLY A 34 -12.12 0.01 19.52
C GLY A 34 -12.49 -0.74 18.24
N SER A 35 -13.66 -0.40 17.68
CA SER A 35 -14.37 -1.08 16.57
C SER A 35 -13.65 -1.09 15.21
N GLY A 36 -12.35 -0.82 15.16
CA GLY A 36 -11.55 -0.85 13.93
C GLY A 36 -11.65 0.43 13.08
N HIS A 37 -11.95 1.58 13.68
CA HIS A 37 -12.08 2.84 12.95
C HIS A 37 -10.74 3.58 12.83
N SER A 38 -10.51 4.26 11.70
CA SER A 38 -9.35 5.14 11.45
C SER A 38 -9.49 6.49 12.19
N ASP A 39 -9.97 6.47 13.44
CA ASP A 39 -10.35 7.66 14.20
C ASP A 39 -9.19 8.60 14.56
N ALA A 40 -7.96 8.10 14.44
CA ALA A 40 -6.74 8.78 14.83
C ALA A 40 -5.94 9.40 13.69
N THR A 41 -6.25 9.05 12.45
CA THR A 41 -5.46 9.47 11.30
C THR A 41 -6.34 10.24 10.36
N LEU A 42 -5.94 11.45 9.98
CA LEU A 42 -6.65 12.24 8.98
C LEU A 42 -6.12 11.89 7.59
N MET A 43 -6.99 11.33 6.76
CA MET A 43 -6.71 11.11 5.35
C MET A 43 -7.17 12.29 4.47
N LEU A 44 -6.28 12.72 3.58
CA LEU A 44 -6.48 13.83 2.66
C LEU A 44 -6.16 13.38 1.23
N VAL A 45 -6.86 13.95 0.25
CA VAL A 45 -6.49 13.90 -1.17
C VAL A 45 -6.28 15.35 -1.61
N ASN A 46 -5.07 15.69 -2.04
CA ASN A 46 -4.67 17.04 -2.40
C ASN A 46 -5.01 18.08 -1.32
N GLY A 47 -4.91 17.70 -0.04
CA GLY A 47 -5.27 18.54 1.11
C GLY A 47 -6.76 18.58 1.47
N ILE A 48 -7.63 17.89 0.73
CA ILE A 48 -9.07 17.82 1.00
C ILE A 48 -9.39 16.54 1.79
N PRO A 49 -10.11 16.62 2.92
CA PRO A 49 -10.55 15.44 3.67
C PRO A 49 -11.41 14.51 2.81
N VAL A 50 -11.11 13.21 2.87
CA VAL A 50 -11.82 12.18 2.08
C VAL A 50 -13.08 11.64 2.77
N TYR A 51 -13.27 11.98 4.04
CA TYR A 51 -14.39 11.51 4.86
C TYR A 51 -15.70 12.19 4.46
N MET A 52 -16.81 11.45 4.53
CA MET A 52 -18.15 12.00 4.31
C MET A 52 -18.51 13.10 5.32
N ALA A 53 -18.11 12.92 6.59
CA ALA A 53 -18.28 13.94 7.63
C ALA A 53 -17.05 13.96 8.56
N PRO A 54 -16.03 14.80 8.28
CA PRO A 54 -14.72 14.75 8.95
C PRO A 54 -14.75 14.80 10.48
N TYR A 55 -15.80 15.38 11.08
CA TYR A 55 -15.96 15.50 12.53
C TYR A 55 -16.86 14.43 13.16
N ALA A 56 -17.79 13.84 12.40
CA ALA A 56 -18.85 12.98 12.93
C ALA A 56 -18.73 11.52 12.45
N HIS A 57 -18.26 11.32 11.22
CA HIS A 57 -18.07 10.01 10.60
C HIS A 57 -16.64 9.91 10.06
N ILE A 58 -15.77 9.32 10.86
CA ILE A 58 -14.30 9.22 10.66
C ILE A 58 -13.88 7.86 10.11
N GLU A 59 -14.83 7.13 9.52
CA GLU A 59 -14.58 5.86 8.87
C GLU A 59 -14.18 6.08 7.40
N LEU A 60 -13.26 5.24 6.92
CA LEU A 60 -12.88 5.20 5.52
C LEU A 60 -13.66 4.07 4.86
N ASP A 61 -14.63 4.43 4.03
CA ASP A 61 -15.47 3.46 3.30
C ASP A 61 -14.80 2.94 2.03
N ILE A 62 -13.84 3.67 1.46
CA ILE A 62 -13.07 3.26 0.28
C ILE A 62 -11.87 4.18 0.09
N PHE A 63 -10.80 3.68 -0.54
CA PHE A 63 -9.75 4.56 -1.07
C PHE A 63 -10.29 5.32 -2.29
N PRO A 64 -10.35 6.67 -2.25
CA PRO A 64 -10.98 7.47 -3.30
C PRO A 64 -10.15 7.60 -4.59
N VAL A 65 -8.92 7.07 -4.60
CA VAL A 65 -7.97 7.24 -5.71
C VAL A 65 -7.30 5.93 -6.07
N THR A 66 -7.16 5.71 -7.38
CA THR A 66 -6.42 4.57 -7.93
C THR A 66 -4.92 4.83 -7.87
N PHE A 67 -4.11 3.78 -7.77
CA PHE A 67 -2.65 3.92 -7.66
C PHE A 67 -2.05 4.65 -8.87
N GLN A 68 -2.61 4.46 -10.07
CA GLN A 68 -2.14 5.10 -11.30
C GLN A 68 -2.31 6.62 -11.31
N ALA A 69 -3.27 7.16 -10.54
CA ALA A 69 -3.54 8.59 -10.45
C ALA A 69 -2.71 9.29 -9.37
N ILE A 70 -2.00 8.54 -8.52
CA ILE A 70 -1.19 9.06 -7.43
C ILE A 70 0.21 9.43 -7.95
N ASP A 71 0.69 10.61 -7.55
CA ASP A 71 2.09 11.03 -7.71
C ASP A 71 2.90 10.57 -6.50
N ARG A 72 2.45 10.96 -5.30
CA ARG A 72 3.10 10.61 -4.04
C ARG A 72 2.11 10.55 -2.88
N ILE A 73 2.52 9.89 -1.81
CA ILE A 73 1.77 9.81 -0.56
C ILE A 73 2.62 10.37 0.57
N ASP A 74 2.17 11.48 1.14
CA ASP A 74 2.85 12.15 2.24
C ASP A 74 2.28 11.65 3.56
N VAL A 75 3.12 11.02 4.39
CA VAL A 75 2.73 10.51 5.72
C VAL A 75 3.39 11.34 6.80
N ILE A 76 2.60 12.20 7.45
CA ILE A 76 3.04 13.09 8.52
C ILE A 76 2.64 12.46 9.85
N LYS A 77 3.61 11.86 10.55
CA LYS A 77 3.37 11.16 11.82
C LYS A 77 3.17 12.07 13.04
N GLY A 78 3.31 13.39 12.87
CA GLY A 78 3.18 14.39 13.94
C GLY A 78 3.52 15.80 13.48
N GLY A 79 3.14 16.81 14.27
CA GLY A 79 3.42 18.23 13.99
C GLY A 79 2.49 18.90 12.96
N GLY A 80 1.72 18.14 12.20
CA GLY A 80 0.78 18.67 11.20
C GLY A 80 -0.59 19.08 11.73
N SER A 81 -0.88 18.86 13.01
CA SER A 81 -2.19 19.15 13.63
C SER A 81 -2.55 20.64 13.70
N VAL A 82 -1.59 21.53 13.45
CA VAL A 82 -1.81 22.99 13.40
C VAL A 82 -2.40 23.40 12.05
N GLN A 83 -2.01 22.72 10.97
CA GLN A 83 -2.42 23.06 9.60
C GLN A 83 -3.58 22.21 9.11
N TYR A 84 -3.70 21.00 9.64
CA TYR A 84 -4.71 20.04 9.24
C TYR A 84 -5.47 19.55 10.47
N GLY A 85 -6.77 19.37 10.29
CA GLY A 85 -7.68 18.86 11.29
C GLY A 85 -9.00 18.46 10.62
N PRO A 86 -9.88 17.74 11.31
CA PRO A 86 -9.80 17.20 12.68
C PRO A 86 -9.05 15.86 12.80
N ASN A 87 -8.91 15.33 14.03
CA ASN A 87 -8.48 13.94 14.30
C ASN A 87 -7.09 13.53 13.77
N THR A 88 -6.10 14.40 13.94
CA THR A 88 -4.71 14.21 13.46
C THR A 88 -3.74 13.66 14.52
N TYR A 89 -4.24 13.11 15.62
CA TYR A 89 -3.38 12.75 16.76
C TYR A 89 -2.47 11.53 16.49
N GLY A 90 -2.91 10.60 15.65
CA GLY A 90 -2.08 9.52 15.10
C GLY A 90 -1.23 9.97 13.92
N GLY A 91 -1.70 10.96 13.15
CA GLY A 91 -0.97 11.56 12.05
C GLY A 91 -1.90 11.98 10.90
N ILE A 92 -1.29 12.37 9.79
CA ILE A 92 -1.97 12.77 8.56
C ILE A 92 -1.39 11.96 7.40
N VAL A 93 -2.27 11.47 6.53
CA VAL A 93 -1.90 10.82 5.28
C VAL A 93 -2.50 11.66 4.15
N ASN A 94 -1.65 12.36 3.39
CA ASN A 94 -2.09 13.16 2.27
C ASN A 94 -1.67 12.50 0.96
N ILE A 95 -2.64 12.14 0.14
CA ILE A 95 -2.41 11.59 -1.19
C ILE A 95 -2.39 12.73 -2.20
N ILE A 96 -1.29 12.87 -2.92
CA ILE A 96 -1.13 13.89 -3.96
C ILE A 96 -1.29 13.22 -5.32
N THR A 97 -2.23 13.74 -6.11
CA THR A 97 -2.49 13.24 -7.46
C THR A 97 -1.49 13.76 -8.47
N LYS A 98 -1.31 13.03 -9.57
CA LYS A 98 -0.46 13.45 -10.69
C LYS A 98 -0.88 14.82 -11.23
N PRO A 99 0.08 15.70 -11.58
CA PRO A 99 -0.23 16.96 -12.23
C PRO A 99 -0.82 16.72 -13.61
N ILE A 100 -1.54 17.71 -14.12
CA ILE A 100 -2.08 17.67 -15.49
C ILE A 100 -0.89 17.68 -16.46
N PRO A 101 -0.74 16.65 -17.33
CA PRO A 101 0.38 16.58 -18.25
C PRO A 101 0.31 17.73 -19.26
N THR A 102 1.42 18.43 -19.45
CA THR A 102 1.54 19.55 -20.41
C THR A 102 1.87 19.08 -21.82
N GLN A 103 2.32 17.83 -21.96
CA GLN A 103 2.67 17.19 -23.22
C GLN A 103 2.01 15.81 -23.29
N TRP A 104 1.84 15.30 -24.50
CA TRP A 104 1.27 13.98 -24.71
C TRP A 104 2.24 12.90 -24.24
N GLU A 105 1.80 12.06 -23.30
CA GLU A 105 2.56 10.92 -22.77
C GLU A 105 1.78 9.63 -22.98
N ASN A 106 2.43 8.59 -23.51
CA ASN A 106 1.84 7.27 -23.70
C ASN A 106 2.52 6.28 -22.75
N GLN A 107 1.77 5.75 -21.78
CA GLN A 107 2.27 4.75 -20.85
C GLN A 107 1.78 3.35 -21.28
N ALA A 108 2.71 2.47 -21.62
CA ALA A 108 2.44 1.06 -21.92
C ALA A 108 3.15 0.19 -20.88
N ALA A 109 2.39 -0.64 -20.16
CA ALA A 109 2.92 -1.58 -19.17
C ALA A 109 2.71 -3.01 -19.67
N GLU A 110 3.80 -3.78 -19.76
CA GLU A 110 3.76 -5.21 -20.08
C GLU A 110 4.12 -6.04 -18.84
N ARG A 111 3.22 -6.93 -18.42
CA ARG A 111 3.47 -7.85 -17.32
C ARG A 111 3.73 -9.25 -17.86
N ILE A 112 4.99 -9.66 -17.88
CA ILE A 112 5.36 -11.03 -18.24
C ILE A 112 5.37 -11.88 -16.97
N THR A 113 4.42 -12.82 -16.87
CA THR A 113 4.34 -13.75 -15.74
C THR A 113 4.78 -15.14 -16.19
N TYR A 114 5.95 -15.57 -15.70
CA TYR A 114 6.42 -16.94 -15.88
C TYR A 114 5.87 -17.82 -14.76
N TRP A 115 5.17 -18.90 -15.11
CA TRP A 115 4.71 -19.91 -14.15
C TRP A 115 5.29 -21.27 -14.55
N ALA A 116 5.90 -21.96 -13.59
CA ALA A 116 6.37 -23.33 -13.74
C ALA A 116 5.67 -24.20 -12.69
N LYS A 117 4.75 -25.07 -13.14
CA LYS A 117 4.13 -26.08 -12.28
C LYS A 117 5.00 -27.34 -12.32
N ALA A 118 5.77 -27.59 -11.26
CA ALA A 118 6.43 -28.88 -11.07
C ALA A 118 5.35 -29.98 -10.97
N ARG A 119 5.25 -30.85 -11.99
CA ARG A 119 4.22 -31.89 -12.07
C ARG A 119 4.53 -33.14 -11.24
N ASN A 120 5.71 -33.23 -10.64
CA ASN A 120 6.09 -34.38 -9.85
C ASN A 120 6.41 -33.94 -8.42
N ALA A 121 5.48 -34.24 -7.51
CA ALA A 121 5.84 -34.49 -6.12
C ALA A 121 6.76 -35.71 -6.12
N GLY A 122 8.06 -35.44 -6.25
CA GLY A 122 9.14 -36.41 -6.35
C GLY A 122 10.43 -35.62 -6.35
N PHE A 123 11.01 -35.44 -5.16
CA PHE A 123 12.34 -34.87 -4.98
C PHE A 123 13.38 -35.79 -5.62
N ALA A 124 13.65 -35.63 -6.92
CA ALA A 124 14.89 -35.97 -7.60
C ALA A 124 14.70 -35.76 -9.11
N ALA A 125 15.40 -34.77 -9.68
CA ALA A 125 15.74 -34.77 -11.09
C ALA A 125 17.26 -34.62 -11.19
N PRO A 126 17.88 -35.26 -12.21
CA PRO A 126 19.24 -35.76 -12.11
C PRO A 126 20.27 -34.63 -12.06
N PRO A 127 21.44 -34.90 -11.45
CA PRO A 127 22.52 -33.93 -11.40
C PRO A 127 22.90 -33.52 -12.83
N ASP A 128 23.01 -32.22 -13.09
CA ASP A 128 24.05 -31.80 -14.01
C ASP A 128 25.40 -32.30 -13.46
N LYS A 129 26.42 -32.43 -14.29
CA LYS A 129 27.72 -32.97 -13.86
C LYS A 129 28.48 -32.06 -12.89
N THR A 130 27.79 -31.16 -12.18
CA THR A 130 28.36 -30.22 -11.21
C THR A 130 27.52 -30.07 -9.93
N GLY A 131 26.31 -30.64 -9.86
CA GLY A 131 25.60 -30.92 -8.61
C GLY A 131 25.17 -29.69 -7.81
N ASP A 132 25.07 -28.52 -8.43
CA ASP A 132 24.87 -27.25 -7.72
C ASP A 132 23.43 -26.71 -7.89
N PRO A 133 22.55 -26.77 -6.87
CA PRO A 133 21.16 -26.30 -6.95
C PRO A 133 21.03 -24.76 -6.79
N SER A 134 22.13 -24.02 -6.98
CA SER A 134 22.26 -22.58 -6.74
C SER A 134 21.36 -21.72 -7.63
N PHE A 135 21.11 -22.16 -8.87
CA PHE A 135 20.25 -21.47 -9.82
C PHE A 135 18.78 -21.37 -9.35
N ILE A 136 18.25 -22.44 -8.75
CA ILE A 136 16.84 -22.49 -8.31
C ILE A 136 16.64 -21.71 -7.00
N LYS A 137 17.63 -21.74 -6.09
CA LYS A 137 17.61 -20.90 -4.88
C LYS A 137 17.70 -19.40 -5.20
N SER A 138 18.44 -19.03 -6.25
CA SER A 138 18.55 -17.65 -6.72
C SER A 138 17.22 -17.11 -7.27
N LEU A 139 16.47 -17.92 -8.02
CA LEU A 139 15.20 -17.50 -8.60
C LEU A 139 14.10 -17.30 -7.54
N GLY A 140 14.03 -18.16 -6.52
CA GLY A 140 13.05 -18.05 -5.44
C GLY A 140 13.24 -16.80 -4.56
N ASN A 141 14.49 -16.37 -4.36
CA ASN A 141 14.79 -15.19 -3.54
C ASN A 141 14.68 -13.86 -4.31
N ASN A 142 14.96 -13.84 -5.60
CA ASN A 142 14.94 -12.59 -6.39
C ASN A 142 13.52 -12.14 -6.82
N LEU A 143 12.52 -13.03 -6.76
CA LEU A 143 11.12 -12.71 -7.07
C LEU A 143 10.40 -11.88 -5.99
N LEU A 144 11.00 -11.71 -4.81
CA LEU A 144 10.40 -10.95 -3.71
C LEU A 144 10.79 -9.46 -3.70
N TYR A 145 11.76 -9.03 -4.53
CA TYR A 145 12.41 -7.72 -4.34
C TYR A 145 12.31 -6.71 -5.47
N ASN A 146 11.77 -7.06 -6.65
CA ASN A 146 11.68 -6.08 -7.73
C ASN A 146 10.27 -6.00 -8.34
N THR A 147 9.55 -4.97 -7.91
CA THR A 147 8.46 -4.35 -8.67
C THR A 147 8.73 -2.84 -8.64
N TYR A 148 8.30 -2.13 -9.68
CA TYR A 148 8.46 -0.69 -9.98
C TYR A 148 9.65 -0.35 -10.91
N VAL A 149 9.37 -0.35 -12.23
CA VAL A 149 9.96 0.56 -13.23
C VAL A 149 8.80 1.21 -13.95
#